data_AF-A0A7J6PH52-F1
#
_entry.id   AF-A0A7J6PH52-F1
#
_cell.length_a   1.000
_cell.length_b   1.000
_cell.length_c   1.000
_cell.angle_alpha   90.00
_cell.angle_beta   90.00
_cell.angle_gamma   90.00
#
_symmetry.space_group_name_H-M   'P 1'
#
loop_
_entity.id
_entity.type
_entity.pdbx_description
1 polymer ?
#
loop_
_entity_poly.entity_id
_entity_poly.type
_entity_poly.pdbx_seq_one_letter_code
_entity_poly.pdbx_strand_id
1 'polypeptide(L)'
;MSGGNLFANLVAIFVILPTMALMGVNAASPFPLGFYTWGADIWTDLNSDFLKFVNMPAVKSISPLGNVWFSVGDDANPGVLQNKSHILPFMKAVRGHSKGVLYLTYGDFGTHNEKALLDFIEELFTWLRAQSQSDLQAVAPFGISLDIENAGMAPLVASSLTKLQAYKKKYLGFLPAGHFKIQQVVGGFPDSGTTSFTMDNADSALYLVYRSYMDDKSSMKLNAGNNLLARFKWFMTLQCIQCLNPGYTPRAKISVLVEGACYVGEYCGEISFCAQSKFGIDNVLQTFDAFDAQARSAKWMPPGRFDALMDTPESRYGIHDWHWSRCLYPAPISQGYSTCGKPFTYGPDLCQQLAKTPQR
;
A
#
# COMPACT_ATOMS: atom_id res chain seq x y z
N MET A 1 67.95 51.84 -11.93
CA MET A 1 67.86 51.10 -13.21
C MET A 1 67.06 49.84 -12.95
N SER A 2 66.01 49.62 -13.74
CA SER A 2 65.21 48.38 -13.98
C SER A 2 64.92 47.46 -12.79
N GLY A 3 63.69 47.16 -12.38
CA GLY A 3 62.41 47.11 -13.08
C GLY A 3 61.76 45.74 -12.81
N GLY A 4 60.46 45.70 -12.51
CA GLY A 4 59.67 44.46 -12.55
C GLY A 4 58.77 44.17 -11.34
N ASN A 5 57.50 44.54 -11.49
CA ASN A 5 56.31 44.20 -10.70
C ASN A 5 56.20 42.72 -10.26
N LEU A 6 55.58 42.43 -9.09
CA LEU A 6 54.16 42.05 -8.96
C LEU A 6 53.81 41.57 -7.52
N PHE A 7 52.73 42.14 -7.01
CA PHE A 7 51.69 41.63 -6.09
C PHE A 7 51.94 40.42 -5.17
N ALA A 8 51.77 40.71 -3.87
CA ALA A 8 51.03 39.99 -2.82
C ALA A 8 50.70 38.49 -3.00
N ASN A 9 51.02 37.70 -1.96
CA ASN A 9 50.02 36.84 -1.30
C ASN A 9 50.54 36.31 0.05
N LEU A 10 49.83 36.67 1.12
CA LEU A 10 49.92 36.05 2.44
C LEU A 10 49.36 34.64 2.37
N VAL A 11 50.14 33.67 2.82
CA VAL A 11 49.70 32.29 3.05
C VAL A 11 48.87 32.27 4.35
N ALA A 12 47.55 32.21 4.22
CA ALA A 12 46.66 31.86 5.32
C ALA A 12 46.42 30.35 5.30
N ILE A 13 46.93 29.66 6.31
CA ILE A 13 46.67 28.25 6.58
C ILE A 13 45.21 28.14 7.05
N PHE A 14 44.32 27.67 6.18
CA PHE A 14 42.96 27.28 6.56
C PHE A 14 42.96 25.84 7.05
N VAL A 15 42.72 25.67 8.35
CA VAL A 15 42.29 24.41 8.96
C VAL A 15 40.87 24.12 8.45
N ILE A 16 40.72 23.13 7.56
CA ILE A 16 39.42 22.65 7.11
C ILE A 16 38.86 21.74 8.21
N LEU A 17 37.96 22.27 9.02
CA LEU A 17 37.02 21.46 9.80
C LEU A 17 35.94 20.94 8.83
N PRO A 18 35.57 19.65 8.85
CA PRO A 18 34.44 19.18 8.07
C PRO A 18 33.17 19.72 8.70
N THR A 19 32.63 20.80 8.14
CA THR A 19 31.24 21.19 8.35
C THR A 19 30.36 20.03 7.89
N MET A 20 29.75 19.34 8.86
CA MET A 20 28.58 18.51 8.62
C MET A 20 27.56 19.36 7.86
N ALA A 21 27.40 19.06 6.57
CA ALA A 21 26.29 19.56 5.80
C ALA A 21 25.03 18.96 6.42
N LEU A 22 24.35 19.76 7.25
CA LEU A 22 22.93 19.59 7.51
C LEU A 22 22.24 19.72 6.15
N MET A 23 22.07 18.59 5.47
CA MET A 23 21.10 18.48 4.40
C MET A 23 19.74 18.75 5.04
N GLY A 24 19.26 19.98 4.87
CA GLY A 24 17.88 20.33 5.12
C GLY A 24 17.03 19.47 4.20
N VAL A 25 16.52 18.36 4.74
CA VAL A 25 15.44 17.60 4.15
C VAL A 25 14.27 18.58 4.14
N ASN A 26 13.96 19.14 2.97
CA ASN A 26 12.66 19.73 2.74
C ASN A 26 11.65 18.66 3.15
N ALA A 27 10.94 18.88 4.25
CA ALA A 27 9.88 17.99 4.71
C ALA A 27 8.79 18.03 3.64
N ALA A 28 8.87 17.11 2.68
CA ALA A 28 7.78 16.81 1.79
C ALA A 28 6.58 16.50 2.69
N SER A 29 5.43 17.10 2.39
CA SER A 29 4.20 16.78 3.10
C SER A 29 4.01 15.27 3.08
N PRO A 30 3.94 14.59 4.22
CA PRO A 30 3.84 13.13 4.24
C PRO A 30 2.60 12.71 3.46
N PHE A 31 2.77 11.74 2.56
CA PHE A 31 1.67 11.18 1.78
C PHE A 31 0.67 10.50 2.72
N PRO A 32 -0.65 10.61 2.45
CA PRO A 32 -1.67 9.90 3.23
C PRO A 32 -1.45 8.38 3.23
N LEU A 33 -1.24 7.78 4.40
CA LEU A 33 -1.01 6.36 4.62
C LEU A 33 -2.35 5.62 4.77
N GLY A 34 -2.56 4.62 3.91
CA GLY A 34 -3.70 3.71 3.99
C GLY A 34 -3.48 2.50 4.88
N PHE A 35 -4.57 1.82 5.24
CA PHE A 35 -4.54 0.62 6.09
C PHE A 35 -5.51 -0.44 5.60
N TYR A 36 -5.05 -1.69 5.55
CA TYR A 36 -5.89 -2.86 5.32
C TYR A 36 -6.25 -3.51 6.66
N THR A 37 -7.53 -3.76 6.88
CA THR A 37 -8.09 -4.33 8.11
C THR A 37 -8.87 -5.61 7.78
N TRP A 38 -8.44 -6.76 8.32
CA TRP A 38 -9.08 -8.06 8.04
C TRP A 38 -10.25 -8.39 8.95
N GLY A 39 -10.09 -8.18 10.26
CA GLY A 39 -11.06 -8.61 11.25
C GLY A 39 -12.42 -7.90 11.11
N ALA A 40 -13.50 -8.68 11.07
CA ALA A 40 -14.86 -8.15 11.04
C ALA A 40 -15.17 -7.30 12.29
N ASP A 41 -14.59 -7.67 13.45
CA ASP A 41 -14.65 -6.92 14.70
C ASP A 41 -14.13 -5.47 14.55
N ILE A 42 -13.24 -5.22 13.60
CA ILE A 42 -12.63 -3.91 13.37
C ILE A 42 -13.64 -2.91 12.78
N TRP A 43 -14.54 -3.37 11.92
CA TRP A 43 -15.45 -2.47 11.19
C TRP A 43 -16.92 -2.67 11.56
N THR A 44 -17.26 -3.76 12.25
CA THR A 44 -18.61 -3.96 12.79
C THR A 44 -18.85 -3.21 14.10
N ASP A 45 -17.80 -2.96 14.90
CA ASP A 45 -17.86 -2.13 16.10
C ASP A 45 -17.38 -0.69 15.81
N LEU A 46 -18.26 0.30 16.02
CA LEU A 46 -17.89 1.72 15.90
C LEU A 46 -16.96 2.21 17.02
N ASN A 47 -16.74 1.38 18.05
CA ASN A 47 -15.74 1.60 19.10
C ASN A 47 -14.49 0.74 18.89
N SER A 48 -14.26 0.25 17.67
CA SER A 48 -13.10 -0.59 17.37
C SER A 48 -11.78 0.11 17.64
N ASP A 49 -10.76 -0.69 17.91
CA ASP A 49 -9.41 -0.19 18.13
C ASP A 49 -8.82 0.51 16.91
N PHE A 50 -9.26 0.14 15.70
CA PHE A 50 -8.87 0.86 14.48
C PHE A 50 -9.41 2.29 14.46
N LEU A 51 -10.70 2.47 14.75
CA LEU A 51 -11.29 3.81 14.80
C LEU A 51 -10.67 4.66 15.90
N LYS A 52 -10.30 4.07 17.05
CA LYS A 52 -9.52 4.77 18.08
C LYS A 52 -8.14 5.16 17.57
N PHE A 53 -7.42 4.24 16.92
CA PHE A 53 -6.08 4.45 16.39
C PHE A 53 -6.04 5.59 15.36
N VAL A 54 -6.86 5.54 14.31
CA VAL A 54 -6.90 6.59 13.28
C VAL A 54 -7.40 7.93 13.84
N ASN A 55 -8.05 7.91 15.00
CA ASN A 55 -8.46 9.12 15.70
C ASN A 55 -7.38 9.77 16.57
N MET A 56 -6.28 9.06 16.85
CA MET A 56 -5.20 9.58 17.68
C MET A 56 -4.59 10.85 17.05
N PRO A 57 -4.35 11.92 17.84
CA PRO A 57 -3.74 13.15 17.32
C PRO A 57 -2.39 12.92 16.62
N ALA A 58 -1.58 11.99 17.15
CA ALA A 58 -0.31 11.63 16.54
C ALA A 58 -0.50 11.09 15.11
N VAL A 59 -1.38 10.10 14.93
CA VAL A 59 -1.67 9.51 13.60
C VAL A 59 -2.16 10.60 12.65
N LYS A 60 -3.16 11.39 13.07
CA LYS A 60 -3.70 12.50 12.28
C LYS A 60 -2.66 13.56 11.88
N SER A 61 -1.71 13.85 12.78
CA SER A 61 -0.69 14.88 12.56
C SER A 61 0.44 14.42 11.62
N ILE A 62 0.68 13.11 11.55
CA ILE A 62 1.79 12.54 10.79
C ILE A 62 1.33 12.11 9.41
N SER A 63 0.09 11.65 9.28
CA SER A 63 -0.49 11.31 8.00
C SER A 63 -2.01 11.43 8.05
N PRO A 64 -2.65 12.25 7.19
CA PRO A 64 -4.07 12.04 6.94
C PRO A 64 -4.31 10.60 6.45
N LEU A 65 -5.47 10.03 6.76
CA LEU A 65 -5.75 8.62 6.43
C LEU A 65 -5.91 8.47 4.90
N GLY A 66 -5.11 7.60 4.30
CA GLY A 66 -5.19 7.23 2.89
C GLY A 66 -6.33 6.24 2.63
N ASN A 67 -6.13 5.32 1.68
CA ASN A 67 -7.08 4.24 1.41
C ASN A 67 -7.36 3.39 2.64
N VAL A 68 -8.59 2.88 2.78
CA VAL A 68 -8.94 1.90 3.81
C VAL A 68 -9.55 0.68 3.15
N TRP A 69 -8.95 -0.47 3.37
CA TRP A 69 -9.43 -1.76 2.88
C TRP A 69 -10.02 -2.54 4.04
N PHE A 70 -11.26 -3.01 3.92
CA PHE A 70 -11.89 -3.83 4.94
C PHE A 70 -12.70 -4.97 4.31
N SER A 71 -12.47 -6.19 4.81
CA SER A 71 -13.10 -7.39 4.26
C SER A 71 -14.57 -7.44 4.60
N VAL A 72 -15.40 -7.60 3.57
CA VAL A 72 -16.86 -7.74 3.71
C VAL A 72 -17.38 -9.06 3.14
N GLY A 73 -16.48 -9.96 2.74
CA GLY A 73 -16.82 -11.34 2.35
C GLY A 73 -17.06 -12.22 3.55
N ASP A 74 -18.03 -13.13 3.48
CA ASP A 74 -18.25 -14.16 4.49
C ASP A 74 -17.45 -15.43 4.14
N ASP A 75 -16.37 -15.70 4.88
CA ASP A 75 -15.51 -16.88 4.67
C ASP A 75 -16.27 -18.20 4.88
N ALA A 76 -17.28 -18.21 5.75
CA ALA A 76 -18.12 -19.39 6.00
C ALA A 76 -19.19 -19.57 4.93
N ASN A 77 -19.57 -18.49 4.24
CA ASN A 77 -20.58 -18.50 3.18
C ASN A 77 -20.06 -17.77 1.92
N PRO A 78 -19.20 -18.40 1.10
CA PRO A 78 -18.66 -17.79 -0.10
C PRO A 78 -19.77 -17.25 -1.01
N GLY A 79 -19.60 -16.02 -1.50
CA GLY A 79 -20.60 -15.32 -2.30
C GLY A 79 -21.49 -14.36 -1.50
N VAL A 80 -21.36 -14.30 -0.19
CA VAL A 80 -22.22 -13.49 0.69
C VAL A 80 -21.47 -12.29 1.25
N LEU A 81 -22.16 -11.15 1.39
CA LEU A 81 -21.69 -10.02 2.20
C LEU A 81 -22.01 -10.25 3.67
N GLN A 82 -20.97 -10.30 4.49
CA GLN A 82 -21.14 -10.33 5.93
C GLN A 82 -21.57 -8.96 6.49
N ASN A 83 -22.29 -8.98 7.62
CA ASN A 83 -22.60 -7.83 8.47
C ASN A 83 -23.05 -6.53 7.74
N LYS A 84 -23.90 -6.68 6.71
CA LYS A 84 -24.37 -5.60 5.81
C LYS A 84 -24.83 -4.32 6.50
N SER A 85 -25.46 -4.43 7.67
CA SER A 85 -25.97 -3.29 8.44
C SER A 85 -24.86 -2.40 8.99
N HIS A 86 -23.63 -2.89 9.11
CA HIS A 86 -22.50 -2.17 9.69
C HIS A 86 -21.61 -1.48 8.65
N ILE A 87 -21.67 -1.90 7.38
CA ILE A 87 -20.81 -1.39 6.31
C ILE A 87 -20.94 0.14 6.16
N LEU A 88 -22.16 0.66 5.93
CA LEU A 88 -22.35 2.09 5.71
C LEU A 88 -22.06 2.94 6.96
N PRO A 89 -22.50 2.56 8.19
CA PRO A 89 -22.08 3.25 9.40
C PRO A 89 -20.56 3.35 9.54
N PHE A 90 -19.83 2.28 9.29
CA PHE A 90 -18.37 2.28 9.34
C PHE A 90 -17.76 3.22 8.29
N MET A 91 -18.21 3.12 7.03
CA MET A 91 -17.73 4.02 5.96
C MET A 91 -17.94 5.49 6.30
N LYS A 92 -19.08 5.84 6.91
CA LYS A 92 -19.37 7.21 7.38
C LYS A 92 -18.42 7.64 8.50
N ALA A 93 -18.14 6.76 9.47
CA ALA A 93 -17.20 7.04 10.56
C ALA A 93 -15.77 7.27 10.03
N VAL A 94 -15.31 6.44 9.08
CA VAL A 94 -13.96 6.54 8.51
C VAL A 94 -13.82 7.75 7.56
N ARG A 95 -14.87 8.10 6.81
CA ARG A 95 -14.82 9.21 5.84
C ARG A 95 -14.44 10.54 6.47
N GLY A 96 -14.80 10.78 7.73
CA GLY A 96 -14.37 11.98 8.47
C GLY A 96 -12.85 12.08 8.67
N HIS A 97 -12.11 11.00 8.41
CA HIS A 97 -10.66 10.90 8.60
C HIS A 97 -9.91 10.64 7.29
N SER A 98 -10.51 9.89 6.35
CA SER A 98 -9.87 9.48 5.10
C SER A 98 -10.26 10.35 3.91
N LYS A 99 -9.25 10.77 3.14
CA LYS A 99 -9.43 11.33 1.78
C LYS A 99 -9.22 10.30 0.68
N GLY A 100 -8.70 9.12 1.02
CA GLY A 100 -8.53 8.00 0.10
C GLY A 100 -9.83 7.27 -0.20
N VAL A 101 -9.70 6.16 -0.90
CA VAL A 101 -10.79 5.27 -1.28
C VAL A 101 -11.08 4.28 -0.13
N LEU A 102 -12.36 4.13 0.20
CA LEU A 102 -12.83 3.09 1.12
C LEU A 102 -13.18 1.84 0.31
N TYR A 103 -12.30 0.84 0.33
CA TYR A 103 -12.44 -0.41 -0.41
C TYR A 103 -13.12 -1.48 0.44
N LEU A 104 -14.27 -1.93 -0.06
CA LEU A 104 -14.93 -3.18 0.33
C LEU A 104 -14.12 -4.32 -0.29
N THR A 105 -13.45 -5.14 0.53
CA THR A 105 -12.58 -6.20 0.00
C THR A 105 -13.25 -7.57 0.01
N TYR A 106 -12.87 -8.40 -0.97
CA TYR A 106 -13.33 -9.77 -1.11
C TYR A 106 -12.22 -10.61 -1.75
N GLY A 107 -11.80 -11.69 -1.08
CA GLY A 107 -10.71 -12.56 -1.53
C GLY A 107 -10.35 -13.64 -0.52
N ASP A 108 -9.27 -14.37 -0.80
CA ASP A 108 -8.68 -15.45 0.04
C ASP A 108 -9.66 -16.55 0.51
N PHE A 109 -10.73 -16.80 -0.24
CA PHE A 109 -11.60 -17.94 0.01
C PHE A 109 -10.96 -19.19 -0.61
N GLY A 110 -10.55 -20.13 0.25
CA GLY A 110 -9.76 -21.33 -0.11
C GLY A 110 -10.39 -22.30 -1.14
N THR A 111 -11.56 -21.98 -1.71
CA THR A 111 -12.24 -22.79 -2.74
C THR A 111 -12.17 -22.20 -4.14
N HIS A 112 -11.59 -21.00 -4.35
CA HIS A 112 -11.41 -20.35 -5.66
C HIS A 112 -12.58 -20.55 -6.64
N ASN A 113 -13.79 -20.24 -6.18
CA ASN A 113 -15.03 -20.55 -6.87
C ASN A 113 -15.54 -19.34 -7.65
N GLU A 114 -15.52 -19.42 -8.99
CA GLU A 114 -16.01 -18.36 -9.87
C GLU A 114 -17.47 -18.01 -9.61
N LYS A 115 -18.35 -19.01 -9.39
CA LYS A 115 -19.76 -18.76 -9.11
C LYS A 115 -19.92 -17.95 -7.83
N ALA A 116 -19.21 -18.31 -6.77
CA ALA A 116 -19.26 -17.56 -5.51
C ALA A 116 -18.80 -16.11 -5.69
N LEU A 117 -17.70 -15.88 -6.43
CA LEU A 117 -17.25 -14.53 -6.75
C LEU A 117 -18.31 -13.71 -7.52
N LEU A 118 -18.95 -14.33 -8.52
CA LEU A 118 -19.99 -13.67 -9.31
C LEU A 118 -21.28 -13.43 -8.52
N ASP A 119 -21.62 -14.32 -7.58
CA ASP A 119 -22.74 -14.17 -6.64
C ASP A 119 -22.48 -13.03 -5.66
N PHE A 120 -21.25 -12.93 -5.13
CA PHE A 120 -20.84 -11.80 -4.27
C PHE A 120 -21.01 -10.46 -4.98
N ILE A 121 -20.63 -10.38 -6.26
CA ILE A 121 -20.82 -9.17 -7.06
C ILE A 121 -22.32 -8.82 -7.21
N GLU A 122 -23.19 -9.81 -7.43
CA GLU A 122 -24.64 -9.58 -7.45
C GLU A 122 -25.16 -9.05 -6.11
N GLU A 123 -24.71 -9.66 -5.04
CA GLU A 123 -25.14 -9.33 -3.70
C GLU A 123 -24.66 -7.93 -3.29
N LEU A 124 -23.43 -7.56 -3.64
CA LEU A 124 -22.87 -6.23 -3.39
C LEU A 124 -23.68 -5.17 -4.08
N PHE A 125 -23.98 -5.35 -5.37
CA PHE A 125 -24.77 -4.37 -6.12
C PHE A 125 -26.25 -4.37 -5.70
N THR A 126 -26.75 -5.47 -5.14
CA THR A 126 -28.06 -5.48 -4.48
C THR A 126 -28.04 -4.64 -3.21
N TRP A 127 -27.02 -4.79 -2.37
CA TRP A 127 -26.83 -3.96 -1.18
C TRP A 127 -26.62 -2.48 -1.52
N LEU A 128 -25.78 -2.15 -2.51
CA LEU A 128 -25.52 -0.77 -2.95
C LEU A 128 -26.80 -0.10 -3.46
N ARG A 129 -27.62 -0.79 -4.26
CA ARG A 129 -28.89 -0.25 -4.78
C ARG A 129 -29.93 -0.02 -3.68
N ALA A 130 -29.83 -0.73 -2.56
CA ALA A 130 -30.70 -0.51 -1.41
C ALA A 130 -30.29 0.72 -0.58
N GLN A 131 -29.09 1.29 -0.80
CA GLN A 131 -28.66 2.52 -0.12
C GLN A 131 -29.21 3.77 -0.83
N SER A 132 -29.35 4.87 -0.09
CA SER A 132 -29.71 6.15 -0.70
C SER A 132 -28.53 6.70 -1.52
N GLN A 133 -28.83 7.41 -2.62
CA GLN A 133 -27.78 8.06 -3.42
C GLN A 133 -26.97 9.06 -2.59
N SER A 134 -27.63 9.81 -1.69
CA SER A 134 -26.97 10.75 -0.79
C SER A 134 -26.00 10.08 0.16
N ASP A 135 -26.34 8.90 0.68
CA ASP A 135 -25.44 8.15 1.56
C ASP A 135 -24.19 7.70 0.82
N LEU A 136 -24.35 7.16 -0.39
CA LEU A 136 -23.23 6.70 -1.21
C LEU A 136 -22.35 7.88 -1.68
N GLN A 137 -22.94 9.03 -1.98
CA GLN A 137 -22.20 10.26 -2.28
C GLN A 137 -21.41 10.76 -1.06
N ALA A 138 -22.01 10.70 0.14
CA ALA A 138 -21.37 11.16 1.37
C ALA A 138 -20.15 10.35 1.77
N VAL A 139 -20.06 9.08 1.35
CA VAL A 139 -18.91 8.20 1.65
C VAL A 139 -17.95 8.03 0.46
N ALA A 140 -18.19 8.69 -0.68
CA ALA A 140 -17.27 8.66 -1.82
C ALA A 140 -15.94 9.40 -1.55
N PRO A 141 -14.81 8.98 -2.18
CA PRO A 141 -14.70 7.84 -3.09
C PRO A 141 -14.67 6.49 -2.34
N PHE A 142 -15.42 5.52 -2.83
CA PHE A 142 -15.40 4.15 -2.30
C PHE A 142 -15.26 3.16 -3.44
N GLY A 143 -15.05 1.89 -3.13
CA GLY A 143 -14.82 0.90 -4.18
C GLY A 143 -14.91 -0.52 -3.70
N ILE A 144 -14.66 -1.42 -4.63
CA ILE A 144 -14.42 -2.83 -4.38
C ILE A 144 -12.97 -3.14 -4.69
N SER A 145 -12.30 -3.90 -3.81
CA SER A 145 -11.00 -4.50 -4.10
C SER A 145 -11.13 -6.01 -4.10
N LEU A 146 -10.88 -6.64 -5.24
CA LEU A 146 -10.88 -8.09 -5.37
C LEU A 146 -9.47 -8.63 -5.16
N ASP A 147 -9.35 -9.54 -4.21
CA ASP A 147 -8.10 -10.20 -3.84
C ASP A 147 -8.11 -11.65 -4.33
N ILE A 148 -8.03 -11.77 -5.67
CA ILE A 148 -8.07 -13.04 -6.40
C ILE A 148 -6.63 -13.37 -6.81
N GLU A 149 -5.92 -14.02 -5.89
CA GLU A 149 -4.53 -14.41 -6.07
C GLU A 149 -4.48 -15.92 -6.29
N ASN A 150 -3.74 -16.35 -7.34
CA ASN A 150 -3.17 -17.69 -7.57
C ASN A 150 -3.03 -18.01 -9.07
N ALA A 151 -2.23 -19.03 -9.39
CA ALA A 151 -2.09 -19.54 -10.74
C ALA A 151 -3.44 -20.02 -11.30
N GLY A 152 -3.75 -19.65 -12.55
CA GLY A 152 -4.98 -20.07 -13.23
C GLY A 152 -6.20 -19.20 -12.96
N MET A 153 -6.07 -18.10 -12.22
CA MET A 153 -7.19 -17.20 -11.88
C MET A 153 -7.57 -16.20 -12.99
N ALA A 154 -6.86 -16.21 -14.13
CA ALA A 154 -7.13 -15.31 -15.26
C ALA A 154 -8.60 -15.27 -15.70
N PRO A 155 -9.32 -16.41 -15.83
CA PRO A 155 -10.74 -16.38 -16.20
C PRO A 155 -11.62 -15.68 -15.15
N LEU A 156 -11.35 -15.91 -13.86
CA LEU A 156 -12.10 -15.32 -12.75
C LEU A 156 -11.90 -13.80 -12.69
N VAL A 157 -10.67 -13.33 -12.89
CA VAL A 157 -10.36 -11.90 -12.97
C VAL A 157 -11.08 -11.27 -14.18
N ALA A 158 -11.05 -11.94 -15.33
CA ALA A 158 -11.71 -11.45 -16.54
C ALA A 158 -13.23 -11.34 -16.36
N SER A 159 -13.89 -12.38 -15.84
CA SER A 159 -15.34 -12.40 -15.66
C SER A 159 -15.81 -11.40 -14.59
N SER A 160 -15.09 -11.33 -13.47
CA SER A 160 -15.41 -10.39 -12.38
C SER A 160 -15.22 -8.93 -12.76
N LEU A 161 -14.10 -8.56 -13.38
CA LEU A 161 -13.86 -7.17 -13.82
C LEU A 161 -14.87 -6.74 -14.89
N THR A 162 -15.17 -7.62 -15.85
CA THR A 162 -16.19 -7.34 -16.88
C THR A 162 -17.55 -7.06 -16.24
N LYS A 163 -17.97 -7.93 -15.31
CA LYS A 163 -19.23 -7.78 -14.60
C LYS A 163 -19.27 -6.52 -13.74
N LEU A 164 -18.21 -6.24 -12.97
CA LEU A 164 -18.09 -5.05 -12.14
C LEU A 164 -18.17 -3.76 -12.98
N GLN A 165 -17.49 -3.70 -14.13
CA GLN A 165 -17.57 -2.53 -15.02
C GLN A 165 -18.97 -2.33 -15.59
N ALA A 166 -19.63 -3.42 -16.03
CA ALA A 166 -21.01 -3.36 -16.50
C ALA A 166 -21.97 -2.87 -15.39
N TYR A 167 -21.80 -3.37 -14.17
CA TYR A 167 -22.65 -3.05 -13.03
C TYR A 167 -22.42 -1.63 -12.51
N LYS A 168 -21.17 -1.20 -12.43
CA LYS A 168 -20.79 0.20 -12.16
C LYS A 168 -21.49 1.15 -13.12
N LYS A 169 -21.40 0.88 -14.43
CA LYS A 169 -22.05 1.72 -15.47
C LYS A 169 -23.57 1.72 -15.33
N LYS A 170 -24.18 0.56 -15.06
CA LYS A 170 -25.64 0.40 -15.00
C LYS A 170 -26.28 0.99 -13.75
N TYR A 171 -25.65 0.83 -12.59
CA TYR A 171 -26.29 1.08 -11.30
C TYR A 171 -25.71 2.27 -10.52
N LEU A 172 -24.48 2.70 -10.84
CA LEU A 172 -23.78 3.76 -10.11
C LEU A 172 -23.51 5.01 -10.96
N GLY A 173 -24.22 5.17 -12.08
CA GLY A 173 -24.05 6.31 -13.00
C GLY A 173 -24.40 7.69 -12.40
N PHE A 174 -25.05 7.72 -11.24
CA PHE A 174 -25.32 8.96 -10.48
C PHE A 174 -24.09 9.46 -9.70
N LEU A 175 -23.06 8.62 -9.51
CA LEU A 175 -21.80 9.03 -8.90
C LEU A 175 -20.89 9.66 -9.97
N PRO A 176 -20.20 10.77 -9.67
CA PRO A 176 -19.20 11.33 -10.57
C PRO A 176 -18.12 10.30 -10.95
N ALA A 177 -17.51 10.49 -12.12
CA ALA A 177 -16.43 9.63 -12.60
C ALA A 177 -15.31 9.54 -11.55
N GLY A 178 -14.93 8.32 -11.18
CA GLY A 178 -13.89 8.06 -10.17
C GLY A 178 -14.38 7.97 -8.72
N HIS A 179 -15.64 8.27 -8.41
CA HIS A 179 -16.17 8.15 -7.04
C HIS A 179 -16.46 6.70 -6.63
N PHE A 180 -16.73 5.82 -7.59
CA PHE A 180 -16.67 4.38 -7.38
C PHE A 180 -15.45 3.81 -8.10
N LYS A 181 -14.60 3.05 -7.41
CA LYS A 181 -13.38 2.44 -7.96
C LYS A 181 -13.47 0.92 -7.92
N ILE A 182 -13.09 0.29 -9.03
CA ILE A 182 -12.85 -1.15 -9.10
C ILE A 182 -11.34 -1.35 -8.99
N GLN A 183 -10.91 -2.02 -7.94
CA GLN A 183 -9.54 -2.41 -7.71
C GLN A 183 -9.40 -3.93 -7.79
N GLN A 184 -8.29 -4.37 -8.36
CA GLN A 184 -7.91 -5.78 -8.41
C GLN A 184 -6.49 -5.90 -7.89
N VAL A 185 -6.28 -6.87 -7.02
CA VAL A 185 -4.95 -7.21 -6.52
C VAL A 185 -4.11 -7.81 -7.63
N VAL A 186 -2.86 -7.34 -7.69
CA VAL A 186 -1.78 -7.88 -8.52
C VAL A 186 -0.63 -8.23 -7.59
N GLY A 187 -0.47 -9.52 -7.28
CA GLY A 187 0.42 -10.02 -6.22
C GLY A 187 0.45 -11.55 -6.19
N GLY A 188 1.38 -12.13 -5.44
CA GLY A 188 1.38 -13.57 -5.12
C GLY A 188 1.91 -14.55 -6.19
N PHE A 189 1.82 -14.27 -7.50
CA PHE A 189 2.40 -15.13 -8.55
C PHE A 189 2.67 -14.40 -9.88
N PRO A 190 3.76 -14.71 -10.63
CA PRO A 190 3.99 -14.12 -11.95
C PRO A 190 2.91 -14.49 -12.98
N ASP A 191 2.04 -13.53 -13.33
CA ASP A 191 1.09 -13.63 -14.44
C ASP A 191 0.96 -12.29 -15.17
N SER A 192 1.71 -12.14 -16.26
CA SER A 192 1.72 -10.91 -17.06
C SER A 192 0.42 -10.70 -17.86
N GLY A 193 -0.28 -11.77 -18.20
CA GLY A 193 -1.53 -11.71 -18.96
C GLY A 193 -2.65 -11.13 -18.11
N THR A 194 -2.86 -11.71 -16.93
CA THR A 194 -3.85 -11.22 -15.95
C THR A 194 -3.50 -9.82 -15.45
N THR A 195 -2.22 -9.52 -15.25
CA THR A 195 -1.78 -8.17 -14.89
C THR A 195 -2.11 -7.15 -15.98
N SER A 196 -1.80 -7.45 -17.25
CA SER A 196 -2.13 -6.55 -18.36
C SER A 196 -3.64 -6.33 -18.48
N PHE A 197 -4.43 -7.41 -18.38
CA PHE A 197 -5.88 -7.31 -18.39
C PHE A 197 -6.42 -6.45 -17.24
N THR A 198 -5.86 -6.61 -16.03
CA THR A 198 -6.18 -5.78 -14.87
C THR A 198 -5.86 -4.31 -15.12
N MET A 199 -4.67 -4.02 -15.64
CA MET A 199 -4.23 -2.66 -15.92
C MET A 199 -5.13 -1.95 -16.96
N ASP A 200 -5.70 -2.71 -17.90
CA ASP A 200 -6.61 -2.17 -18.92
C ASP A 200 -8.07 -2.03 -18.43
N ASN A 201 -8.51 -2.88 -17.50
CA ASN A 201 -9.94 -3.03 -17.17
C ASN A 201 -10.32 -2.61 -15.75
N ALA A 202 -9.38 -2.49 -14.81
CA ALA A 202 -9.63 -1.96 -13.47
C ALA A 202 -9.44 -0.43 -13.42
N ASP A 203 -9.95 0.22 -12.37
CA ASP A 203 -9.63 1.62 -12.09
C ASP A 203 -8.36 1.75 -11.24
N SER A 204 -7.98 0.70 -10.50
CA SER A 204 -6.76 0.62 -9.71
C SER A 204 -6.24 -0.82 -9.68
N ALA A 205 -4.92 -0.98 -9.60
CA ALA A 205 -4.24 -2.25 -9.37
C ALA A 205 -3.54 -2.18 -8.02
N LEU A 206 -3.88 -3.07 -7.09
CA LEU A 206 -3.25 -3.13 -5.79
C LEU A 206 -2.04 -4.06 -5.85
N TYR A 207 -0.84 -3.48 -5.89
CA TYR A 207 0.39 -4.23 -5.83
C TYR A 207 0.65 -4.67 -4.38
N LEU A 208 0.39 -5.95 -4.09
CA LEU A 208 0.66 -6.55 -2.78
C LEU A 208 2.13 -6.95 -2.67
N VAL A 209 2.82 -6.38 -1.68
CA VAL A 209 4.25 -6.56 -1.46
C VAL A 209 4.47 -7.20 -0.09
N TYR A 210 4.42 -8.53 -0.06
CA TYR A 210 4.72 -9.31 1.13
C TYR A 210 6.13 -9.88 1.13
N ARG A 211 6.65 -10.14 2.33
CA ARG A 211 7.92 -10.84 2.56
C ARG A 211 7.83 -12.30 2.12
N SER A 212 6.69 -12.95 2.34
CA SER A 212 6.50 -14.39 2.21
C SER A 212 6.01 -14.88 0.83
N TYR A 213 5.54 -13.99 -0.05
CA TYR A 213 4.76 -14.41 -1.24
C TYR A 213 5.39 -14.08 -2.60
N MET A 214 6.69 -13.82 -2.68
CA MET A 214 7.35 -13.65 -3.98
C MET A 214 8.61 -14.52 -4.06
N ASP A 215 8.41 -15.81 -4.35
CA ASP A 215 9.46 -16.68 -4.86
C ASP A 215 9.99 -16.07 -6.18
N ASP A 216 11.18 -15.47 -6.14
CA ASP A 216 11.85 -15.01 -7.35
C ASP A 216 12.33 -16.23 -8.15
N LYS A 217 11.49 -16.68 -9.08
CA LYS A 217 11.86 -17.71 -10.07
C LYS A 217 12.60 -17.13 -11.28
N SER A 218 12.88 -15.83 -11.30
CA SER A 218 13.55 -15.17 -12.41
C SER A 218 15.08 -15.25 -12.29
N SER A 219 15.76 -15.12 -13.42
CA SER A 219 17.23 -15.05 -13.46
C SER A 219 17.79 -13.72 -12.94
N MET A 220 16.94 -12.83 -12.38
CA MET A 220 17.31 -11.47 -12.02
C MET A 220 18.20 -11.38 -10.77
N LYS A 221 18.39 -12.49 -10.03
CA LYS A 221 19.22 -12.54 -8.81
C LYS A 221 18.88 -11.38 -7.86
N LEU A 222 17.61 -11.25 -7.49
CA LEU A 222 17.21 -10.24 -6.51
C LEU A 222 17.91 -10.54 -5.17
N ASN A 223 18.77 -9.62 -4.71
CA ASN A 223 19.63 -9.82 -3.54
C ASN A 223 18.83 -10.13 -2.25
N ALA A 224 19.39 -10.96 -1.38
CA ALA A 224 18.89 -11.15 -0.02
C ALA A 224 18.87 -9.78 0.70
N GLY A 225 17.68 -9.26 1.00
CA GLY A 225 17.47 -7.91 1.53
C GLY A 225 16.46 -7.05 0.77
N ASN A 226 15.97 -7.50 -0.39
CA ASN A 226 14.81 -6.99 -1.18
C ASN A 226 14.13 -5.70 -0.70
N ASN A 227 14.71 -4.55 -1.07
CA ASN A 227 14.08 -3.25 -0.94
C ASN A 227 12.84 -3.10 -1.86
N LEU A 228 11.93 -2.17 -1.50
CA LEU A 228 10.68 -1.92 -2.22
C LEU A 228 10.91 -1.59 -3.71
N LEU A 229 12.02 -0.90 -4.05
CA LEU A 229 12.39 -0.56 -5.42
C LEU A 229 12.70 -1.79 -6.29
N ALA A 230 13.46 -2.75 -5.77
CA ALA A 230 13.80 -3.98 -6.50
C ALA A 230 12.55 -4.81 -6.79
N ARG A 231 11.63 -4.91 -5.82
CA ARG A 231 10.35 -5.59 -5.98
C ARG A 231 9.46 -4.89 -7.00
N PHE A 232 9.39 -3.56 -6.92
CA PHE A 232 8.67 -2.78 -7.91
C PHE A 232 9.28 -2.92 -9.31
N LYS A 233 10.62 -2.94 -9.44
CA LYS A 233 11.30 -3.20 -10.70
C LYS A 233 10.89 -4.56 -11.27
N TRP A 234 10.93 -5.61 -10.46
CA TRP A 234 10.49 -6.95 -10.86
C TRP A 234 9.06 -6.95 -11.37
N PHE A 235 8.13 -6.35 -10.64
CA PHE A 235 6.72 -6.24 -11.02
C PHE A 235 6.59 -5.55 -12.39
N MET A 236 7.27 -4.43 -12.54
CA MET A 236 7.26 -3.63 -13.77
C MET A 236 7.90 -4.36 -14.97
N THR A 237 8.91 -5.20 -14.75
CA THR A 237 9.62 -5.89 -15.83
C THR A 237 9.01 -7.22 -16.22
N LEU A 238 8.38 -7.93 -15.28
CA LEU A 238 7.94 -9.32 -15.48
C LEU A 238 6.42 -9.51 -15.41
N GLN A 239 5.70 -8.68 -14.66
CA GLN A 239 4.25 -8.76 -14.58
C GLN A 239 3.59 -7.68 -15.45
N CYS A 240 3.85 -6.41 -15.16
CA CYS A 240 3.33 -5.33 -15.99
C CYS A 240 4.30 -4.97 -17.14
N ILE A 241 4.58 -5.94 -18.01
CA ILE A 241 5.56 -5.81 -19.10
C ILE A 241 5.25 -4.59 -19.99
N GLN A 242 3.97 -4.31 -20.24
CA GLN A 242 3.56 -3.14 -21.02
C GLN A 242 3.70 -1.82 -20.25
N CYS A 243 3.71 -1.84 -18.92
CA CYS A 243 3.81 -0.63 -18.10
C CYS A 243 5.09 0.15 -18.38
N LEU A 244 6.18 -0.44 -18.87
CA LEU A 244 7.39 0.34 -19.21
C LEU A 244 7.36 0.96 -20.60
N ASN A 245 6.36 0.63 -21.44
CA ASN A 245 6.20 1.26 -22.75
C ASN A 245 5.64 2.69 -22.60
N PRO A 246 6.35 3.74 -23.07
CA PRO A 246 5.87 5.11 -23.01
C PRO A 246 4.53 5.36 -23.72
N GLY A 247 4.20 4.57 -24.75
CA GLY A 247 2.94 4.69 -25.51
C GLY A 247 1.75 3.98 -24.85
N TYR A 248 1.98 3.13 -23.85
CA TYR A 248 0.91 2.40 -23.18
C TYR A 248 0.23 3.28 -22.12
N THR A 249 -1.07 3.48 -22.23
CA THR A 249 -1.86 4.28 -21.27
C THR A 249 -2.86 3.37 -20.55
N PRO A 250 -2.44 2.71 -19.46
CA PRO A 250 -3.36 1.83 -18.73
C PRO A 250 -4.47 2.64 -18.09
N ARG A 251 -5.62 1.99 -17.90
CA ARG A 251 -6.74 2.55 -17.14
C ARG A 251 -6.44 2.57 -15.65
N ALA A 252 -5.91 1.46 -15.14
CA ALA A 252 -5.65 1.30 -13.72
C ALA A 252 -4.44 2.14 -13.30
N LYS A 253 -4.53 2.69 -12.08
CA LYS A 253 -3.39 3.26 -11.36
C LYS A 253 -2.90 2.31 -10.29
N ILE A 254 -1.60 2.29 -10.05
CA ILE A 254 -0.97 1.38 -9.09
C ILE A 254 -1.01 1.99 -7.69
N SER A 255 -1.62 1.28 -6.77
CA SER A 255 -1.45 1.45 -5.33
C SER A 255 -0.52 0.36 -4.81
N VAL A 256 0.31 0.66 -3.81
CA VAL A 256 1.24 -0.31 -3.21
C VAL A 256 0.80 -0.58 -1.78
N LEU A 257 0.57 -1.86 -1.46
CA LEU A 257 0.31 -2.31 -0.10
C LEU A 257 1.49 -3.14 0.37
N VAL A 258 2.15 -2.70 1.44
CA VAL A 258 3.27 -3.42 2.06
C VAL A 258 2.82 -4.18 3.29
N GLU A 259 3.54 -5.22 3.67
CA GLU A 259 3.26 -6.00 4.87
C GLU A 259 3.48 -5.18 6.16
N GLY A 260 2.50 -5.17 7.06
CA GLY A 260 2.75 -4.96 8.48
C GLY A 260 3.11 -6.31 9.09
N ALA A 261 4.37 -6.51 9.48
CA ALA A 261 4.78 -7.73 10.17
C ALA A 261 5.83 -7.40 11.23
N CYS A 262 5.61 -7.87 12.46
CA CYS A 262 6.58 -7.75 13.56
C CYS A 262 7.31 -9.06 13.88
N TYR A 263 7.13 -10.09 13.06
CA TYR A 263 7.89 -11.33 13.18
C TYR A 263 9.33 -11.12 12.69
N VAL A 264 10.26 -10.98 13.64
CA VAL A 264 11.70 -10.99 13.41
C VAL A 264 12.16 -12.43 13.11
N GLY A 265 11.89 -12.92 11.89
CA GLY A 265 12.54 -14.11 11.32
C GLY A 265 13.86 -13.77 10.61
N GLU A 266 14.37 -14.69 9.77
CA GLU A 266 15.69 -14.70 9.09
C GLU A 266 16.20 -13.41 8.38
N TYR A 267 15.36 -12.39 8.21
CA TYR A 267 15.67 -11.16 7.47
C TYR A 267 14.96 -9.98 8.16
N CYS A 268 15.71 -9.01 8.72
CA CYS A 268 15.17 -7.71 9.14
C CYS A 268 14.88 -6.83 7.90
N GLY A 269 14.02 -7.31 6.99
CA GLY A 269 13.81 -6.70 5.68
C GLY A 269 12.99 -5.40 5.71
N GLU A 270 13.36 -4.46 4.84
CA GLU A 270 12.86 -3.06 4.73
C GLU A 270 11.39 -2.91 4.27
N ILE A 271 10.61 -3.99 4.23
CA ILE A 271 9.22 -4.00 3.72
C ILE A 271 8.20 -4.44 4.77
N SER A 272 8.65 -4.77 5.98
CA SER A 272 7.81 -5.10 7.13
C SER A 272 7.90 -3.97 8.16
N PHE A 273 6.77 -3.33 8.46
CA PHE A 273 6.77 -2.11 9.26
C PHE A 273 6.04 -2.24 10.59
N CYS A 274 6.60 -1.61 11.63
CA CYS A 274 5.91 -1.24 12.86
C CYS A 274 5.58 0.26 12.84
N ALA A 275 4.30 0.63 12.86
CA ALA A 275 3.72 1.96 12.84
C ALA A 275 2.86 2.31 14.08
N GLN A 276 3.29 1.91 15.29
CA GLN A 276 2.51 2.14 16.52
C GLN A 276 2.75 3.48 17.20
N SER A 277 3.90 4.09 16.92
CA SER A 277 4.37 5.34 17.50
C SER A 277 4.58 6.36 16.40
N LYS A 278 4.76 7.62 16.79
CA LYS A 278 5.15 8.67 15.83
C LYS A 278 6.36 8.23 14.99
N PHE A 279 7.36 7.65 15.65
CA PHE A 279 8.57 7.14 15.00
C PHE A 279 8.28 6.03 13.97
N GLY A 280 7.41 5.08 14.31
CA GLY A 280 7.07 3.98 13.40
C GLY A 280 6.36 4.46 12.12
N ILE A 281 5.40 5.38 12.27
CA ILE A 281 4.69 6.00 11.14
C ILE A 281 5.67 6.86 10.32
N ASP A 282 6.52 7.66 10.98
CA ASP A 282 7.56 8.47 10.30
C ASP A 282 8.52 7.58 9.49
N ASN A 283 8.91 6.40 10.00
CA ASN A 283 9.80 5.47 9.31
C ASN A 283 9.16 4.86 8.05
N VAL A 284 7.88 4.47 8.13
CA VAL A 284 7.11 4.00 6.96
C VAL A 284 7.10 5.08 5.88
N LEU A 285 6.74 6.30 6.26
CA LEU A 285 6.62 7.41 5.33
C LEU A 285 7.96 7.74 4.68
N GLN A 286 9.05 7.77 5.46
CA GLN A 286 10.41 7.95 4.93
C GLN A 286 10.81 6.85 3.94
N THR A 287 10.38 5.61 4.18
CA THR A 287 10.65 4.50 3.25
C THR A 287 9.88 4.69 1.94
N PHE A 288 8.62 5.12 2.00
CA PHE A 288 7.86 5.45 0.80
C PHE A 288 8.42 6.66 0.05
N ASP A 289 8.82 7.72 0.76
CA ASP A 289 9.47 8.89 0.14
C ASP A 289 10.78 8.52 -0.55
N ALA A 290 11.61 7.70 0.10
CA ALA A 290 12.84 7.19 -0.48
C ALA A 290 12.57 6.32 -1.70
N PHE A 291 11.54 5.46 -1.65
CA PHE A 291 11.11 4.65 -2.79
C PHE A 291 10.66 5.52 -3.97
N ASP A 292 9.82 6.53 -3.73
CA ASP A 292 9.34 7.48 -4.75
C ASP A 292 10.54 8.17 -5.44
N ALA A 293 11.47 8.72 -4.66
CA ALA A 293 12.67 9.39 -5.17
C ALA A 293 13.58 8.45 -5.96
N GLN A 294 13.79 7.23 -5.47
CA GLN A 294 14.59 6.22 -6.15
C GLN A 294 13.92 5.76 -7.46
N ALA A 295 12.60 5.53 -7.47
CA ALA A 295 11.89 5.09 -8.67
C ALA A 295 11.88 6.17 -9.76
N ARG A 296 11.70 7.43 -9.39
CA ARG A 296 11.75 8.59 -10.32
C ARG A 296 13.12 8.81 -10.94
N SER A 297 14.19 8.56 -10.18
CA SER A 297 15.57 8.71 -10.63
C SER A 297 16.14 7.46 -11.31
N ALA A 298 15.39 6.36 -11.31
CA ALA A 298 15.86 5.08 -11.81
C ALA A 298 15.98 5.07 -13.34
N LYS A 299 17.18 4.76 -13.84
CA LYS A 299 17.48 4.69 -15.28
C LYS A 299 16.74 3.58 -16.04
N TRP A 300 16.15 2.61 -15.34
CA TRP A 300 15.41 1.50 -15.97
C TRP A 300 13.96 1.87 -16.32
N MET A 301 13.46 3.01 -15.84
CA MET A 301 12.12 3.51 -16.14
C MET A 301 12.22 4.80 -16.97
N PRO A 302 11.39 4.97 -18.02
CA PRO A 302 11.32 6.23 -18.74
C PRO A 302 10.94 7.41 -17.82
N PRO A 303 11.51 8.62 -18.04
CA PRO A 303 11.16 9.80 -17.25
C PRO A 303 9.64 10.07 -17.23
N GLY A 304 9.10 10.40 -16.06
CA GLY A 304 7.67 10.67 -15.85
C GLY A 304 6.78 9.42 -15.85
N ARG A 305 7.31 8.23 -16.17
CA ARG A 305 6.50 7.03 -16.25
C ARG A 305 5.98 6.55 -14.90
N PHE A 306 6.75 6.77 -13.85
CA PHE A 306 6.33 6.48 -12.47
C PHE A 306 5.05 7.22 -12.12
N ASP A 307 5.01 8.54 -12.30
CA ASP A 307 3.82 9.37 -12.05
C ASP A 307 2.62 8.99 -12.92
N ALA A 308 2.89 8.61 -14.17
CA ALA A 308 1.84 8.21 -15.09
C ALA A 308 1.17 6.90 -14.67
N LEU A 309 1.82 6.05 -13.87
CA LEU A 309 1.33 4.74 -13.48
C LEU A 309 0.78 4.71 -12.05
N MET A 310 1.45 5.41 -11.12
CA MET A 310 1.06 5.40 -9.71
C MET A 310 -0.24 6.16 -9.47
N ASP A 311 -0.96 5.76 -8.43
CA ASP A 311 -2.14 6.48 -7.99
C ASP A 311 -1.76 7.85 -7.38
N THR A 312 -2.80 8.67 -7.21
CA THR A 312 -2.78 9.92 -6.47
C THR A 312 -2.12 9.77 -5.09
N PRO A 313 -1.47 10.83 -4.58
CA PRO A 313 -0.93 10.89 -3.22
C PRO A 313 -1.80 10.22 -2.15
N GLU A 314 -3.12 10.49 -2.16
CA GLU A 314 -4.09 10.01 -1.18
C GLU A 314 -4.35 8.51 -1.22
N SER A 315 -4.04 7.86 -2.35
CA SER A 315 -4.38 6.47 -2.63
C SER A 315 -3.16 5.62 -2.96
N ARG A 316 -1.95 6.16 -2.85
CA ARG A 316 -0.73 5.51 -3.37
C ARG A 316 -0.22 4.38 -2.48
N TYR A 317 -0.28 4.55 -1.16
CA TYR A 317 0.37 3.65 -0.22
C TYR A 317 -0.56 3.17 0.88
N GLY A 318 -0.36 1.93 1.32
CA GLY A 318 -0.94 1.44 2.55
C GLY A 318 -0.15 0.31 3.18
N ILE A 319 -0.52 -0.03 4.41
CA ILE A 319 0.04 -1.16 5.16
C ILE A 319 -1.04 -2.22 5.34
N HIS A 320 -0.69 -3.47 5.07
CA HIS A 320 -1.49 -4.63 5.37
C HIS A 320 -1.37 -5.01 6.85
N ASP A 321 -2.50 -5.36 7.45
CA ASP A 321 -2.62 -5.75 8.86
C ASP A 321 -1.93 -4.77 9.85
N TRP A 322 -2.60 -3.62 10.01
CA TRP A 322 -2.18 -2.56 10.91
C TRP A 322 -1.95 -3.03 12.37
N HIS A 323 -2.53 -4.17 12.78
CA HIS A 323 -2.30 -4.73 14.11
C HIS A 323 -0.89 -5.27 14.29
N TRP A 324 -0.20 -5.69 13.24
CA TRP A 324 1.23 -6.04 13.34
C TRP A 324 2.11 -4.85 13.14
N SER A 325 1.59 -3.73 12.63
CA SER A 325 2.33 -2.47 12.71
C SER A 325 2.51 -1.97 14.16
N ARG A 326 2.20 -2.80 15.16
CA ARG A 326 2.14 -2.46 16.58
C ARG A 326 3.40 -2.77 17.36
N CYS A 327 4.29 -3.63 16.90
CA CYS A 327 5.25 -4.26 17.80
C CYS A 327 6.74 -4.04 17.39
N LEU A 328 7.34 -2.84 17.56
CA LEU A 328 8.81 -2.50 17.62
C LEU A 328 9.08 -0.95 17.66
N TYR A 329 9.45 -0.34 18.82
CA TYR A 329 10.76 0.18 19.34
C TYR A 329 11.13 1.68 19.07
N PRO A 330 11.79 2.44 20.00
CA PRO A 330 11.96 2.27 21.45
C PRO A 330 10.96 3.14 22.23
N ALA A 331 10.02 2.53 22.94
CA ALA A 331 9.40 3.14 24.11
C ALA A 331 8.96 2.04 25.08
N PRO A 332 9.13 2.20 26.40
CA PRO A 332 8.64 1.24 27.38
C PRO A 332 7.10 1.31 27.41
N ILE A 333 6.43 0.40 26.70
CA ILE A 333 4.97 0.27 26.75
C ILE A 333 4.63 -0.63 27.93
N SER A 334 4.52 -0.03 29.12
CA SER A 334 4.12 -0.71 30.35
C SER A 334 2.60 -0.93 30.49
N GLN A 335 1.85 -0.85 29.38
CA GLN A 335 0.42 -1.19 29.35
C GLN A 335 0.18 -2.11 28.15
N GLY A 336 0.28 -3.41 28.43
CA GLY A 336 0.31 -4.48 27.43
C GLY A 336 -0.98 -4.60 26.62
N TYR A 337 -0.80 -4.77 25.32
CA TYR A 337 -1.80 -5.45 24.49
C TYR A 337 -1.41 -6.94 24.44
N SER A 338 -2.30 -7.80 24.94
CA SER A 338 -2.09 -9.25 25.07
C SER A 338 -1.94 -10.00 23.74
N THR A 339 -2.21 -9.35 22.61
CA THR A 339 -2.21 -9.93 21.27
C THR A 339 -0.91 -9.77 20.48
N CYS A 340 0.08 -8.99 20.94
CA CYS A 340 1.40 -8.93 20.28
C CYS A 340 2.24 -10.23 20.45
N GLY A 341 1.66 -11.31 20.99
CA GLY A 341 2.42 -12.50 21.39
C GLY A 341 3.49 -12.19 22.44
N LYS A 342 4.26 -13.19 22.87
CA LYS A 342 5.50 -12.87 23.59
C LYS A 342 6.41 -12.12 22.60
N PRO A 343 6.95 -10.93 22.94
CA PRO A 343 7.97 -10.31 22.11
C PRO A 343 9.07 -11.34 21.91
N PHE A 344 9.32 -11.75 20.66
CA PHE A 344 10.43 -12.65 20.39
C PHE A 344 11.71 -11.95 20.84
N THR A 345 12.54 -12.71 21.57
CA THR A 345 13.75 -12.30 22.29
C THR A 345 14.90 -11.82 21.38
N TYR A 346 14.62 -11.48 20.13
CA TYR A 346 15.61 -10.93 19.21
C TYR A 346 15.59 -9.40 19.37
N GLY A 347 16.49 -8.92 20.21
CA GLY A 347 16.58 -7.50 20.55
C GLY A 347 16.97 -6.60 19.36
N PRO A 348 16.85 -5.28 19.52
CA PRO A 348 17.27 -4.27 18.53
C PRO A 348 18.70 -4.45 18.00
N ASP A 349 19.56 -5.11 18.77
CA ASP A 349 20.94 -5.42 18.42
C ASP A 349 21.07 -6.35 17.21
N LEU A 350 20.16 -7.32 17.03
CA LEU A 350 20.22 -8.24 15.89
C LEU A 350 19.90 -7.50 14.58
N CYS A 351 18.88 -6.64 14.55
CA CYS A 351 18.58 -5.87 13.35
C CYS A 351 19.63 -4.79 13.07
N GLN A 352 20.25 -4.17 14.09
CA GLN A 352 21.40 -3.29 13.88
C GLN A 352 22.64 -4.03 13.35
N GLN A 353 22.86 -5.27 13.77
CA GLN A 353 23.95 -6.11 13.26
C GLN A 353 23.69 -6.58 11.82
N LEU A 354 22.45 -6.97 11.50
CA LEU A 354 22.06 -7.38 10.15
C LEU A 354 22.06 -6.20 9.16
N ALA A 355 21.67 -5.00 9.57
CA ALA A 355 21.75 -3.79 8.73
C ALA A 355 23.20 -3.37 8.40
N LYS A 356 24.16 -3.73 9.26
CA LYS A 356 25.60 -3.45 9.05
C LYS A 356 26.32 -4.52 8.23
N THR A 357 25.68 -5.65 7.98
CA THR A 357 26.31 -6.78 7.27
C THR A 357 25.77 -6.81 5.85
N PRO A 358 26.60 -6.66 4.80
CA PRO A 358 26.15 -6.91 3.43
C PRO A 358 25.62 -8.34 3.36
N GLN A 359 24.31 -8.48 3.20
CA GLN A 359 23.69 -9.79 3.02
C GLN A 359 24.07 -10.26 1.61
N ARG A 360 24.80 -11.39 1.56
CA ARG A 360 25.35 -11.98 0.34
C ARG A 360 24.28 -12.62 -0.51
#